data_AF-A0AAD3DIF4-F1
#
_entry.id   AF-A0AAD3DIF4-F1
#
_cell.length_a   1.000
_cell.length_b   1.000
_cell.length_c   1.000
_cell.angle_alpha   90.00
_cell.angle_beta   90.00
_cell.angle_gamma   90.00
#
_symmetry.space_group_name_H-M   'P 1'
#
loop_
_entity.id
_entity.type
_entity.pdbx_description
1 polymer ?
#
loop_
_entity_poly.entity_id
_entity_poly.type
_entity_poly.pdbx_seq_one_letter_code
_entity_poly.pdbx_strand_id
1 'polypeptide(L)'
;EGEDAGGGAGAAGGPALGPGGEVLVPSSGANPGMLLHAVHARTWLYPKDMPVRRYQYAMVRSALFHNTLVCLPTGLGKTLIAAVVMLNYYRWFPGGKIVFVAPTKPLVEQQMKACKEKTCIPKADIVQLTAARGGSTDGRAAEWAARRVFFCTPQILENDIEKGICPKDKLVLVVVDECHRATGKNAPVAALQTLRAERQRVRIVGLSATPGSSDTAVQEVIRNLGASRVEFRSEEDEDVSVYCHRKQVDVLEVDPDNMLKPVAEGVVALLRRVNDKLLRYRLVTRSDAENV
;
A
#
# COMPACT_ATOMS: atom_id res chain seq x y z
N GLU A 1 -32.92 -42.53 49.82
CA GLU A 1 -32.05 -41.42 50.21
C GLU A 1 -31.00 -41.30 49.10
N GLY A 2 -31.21 -40.49 48.06
CA GLY A 2 -31.06 -39.03 48.04
C GLY A 2 -29.68 -38.72 47.41
N GLU A 3 -29.62 -38.55 46.08
CA GLU A 3 -29.27 -37.27 45.40
C GLU A 3 -27.90 -36.68 45.80
N ASP A 4 -26.96 -36.57 44.85
CA ASP A 4 -26.66 -35.25 44.28
C ASP A 4 -25.90 -35.31 42.95
N ALA A 5 -26.27 -34.40 42.05
CA ALA A 5 -25.72 -34.20 40.72
C ALA A 5 -24.71 -33.05 40.73
N GLY A 6 -23.62 -33.15 39.96
CA GLY A 6 -22.64 -32.07 39.84
C GLY A 6 -21.91 -32.12 38.50
N GLY A 7 -22.52 -31.54 37.47
CA GLY A 7 -21.92 -31.34 36.16
C GLY A 7 -20.77 -30.34 36.20
N GLY A 8 -19.66 -30.67 35.53
CA GLY A 8 -18.56 -29.76 35.23
C GLY A 8 -18.34 -29.73 33.72
N ALA A 9 -19.06 -28.86 33.03
CA ALA A 9 -18.84 -28.57 31.62
C ALA A 9 -17.42 -28.05 31.41
N GLY A 10 -16.66 -28.73 30.53
CA GLY A 10 -15.34 -28.32 30.12
C GLY A 10 -15.36 -26.91 29.53
N ALA A 11 -14.71 -25.97 30.22
CA ALA A 11 -14.49 -24.63 29.74
C ALA A 11 -13.66 -24.68 28.44
N ALA A 12 -14.33 -24.52 27.31
CA ALA A 12 -13.68 -24.22 26.04
C ALA A 12 -12.92 -22.89 26.19
N GLY A 13 -11.59 -22.97 26.18
CA GLY A 13 -10.71 -21.80 26.26
C GLY A 13 -11.06 -20.77 25.18
N GLY A 14 -11.56 -19.62 25.62
CA GLY A 14 -11.85 -18.49 24.74
C GLY A 14 -10.57 -17.93 24.07
N PRO A 15 -10.70 -17.27 22.91
CA PRO A 15 -9.53 -16.80 22.16
C PRO A 15 -8.83 -15.65 22.91
N ALA A 16 -7.50 -15.70 22.92
CA ALA A 16 -6.64 -14.71 23.57
C ALA A 16 -6.88 -13.29 23.00
N LEU A 17 -7.31 -12.38 23.88
CA LEU A 17 -7.43 -10.94 23.66
C LEU A 17 -6.02 -10.32 23.55
N GLY A 18 -5.80 -9.43 22.58
CA GLY A 18 -4.57 -8.64 22.50
C GLY A 18 -4.42 -7.69 23.70
N PRO A 19 -3.21 -7.22 24.03
CA PRO A 19 -2.99 -6.32 25.17
C PRO A 19 -3.62 -4.95 24.85
N GLY A 20 -4.72 -4.65 25.55
CA GLY A 20 -5.52 -3.43 25.36
C GLY A 20 -6.94 -3.73 24.89
N GLY A 21 -7.81 -4.17 25.81
CA GLY A 21 -9.23 -4.46 25.57
C GLY A 21 -10.08 -3.22 25.31
N GLU A 22 -9.75 -2.41 24.32
CA GLU A 22 -10.63 -1.36 23.82
C GLU A 22 -11.72 -1.98 22.94
N VAL A 23 -12.98 -1.80 23.33
CA VAL A 23 -14.13 -2.10 22.47
C VAL A 23 -14.13 -1.09 21.33
N LEU A 24 -13.80 -1.56 20.13
CA LEU A 24 -13.87 -0.76 18.91
C LEU A 24 -15.35 -0.50 18.58
N VAL A 25 -15.80 0.73 18.86
CA VAL A 25 -17.08 1.22 18.33
C VAL A 25 -16.80 1.61 16.87
N PRO A 26 -17.40 0.96 15.87
CA PRO A 26 -17.26 1.39 14.50
C PRO A 26 -18.09 2.67 14.38
N SER A 27 -17.44 3.83 14.40
CA SER A 27 -18.03 5.02 13.81
C SER A 27 -18.41 4.62 12.38
N SER A 28 -19.71 4.46 12.10
CA SER A 28 -20.25 3.77 10.94
C SER A 28 -19.74 4.37 9.63
N GLY A 29 -18.62 3.84 9.16
CA GLY A 29 -17.86 4.32 8.01
C GLY A 29 -17.92 3.38 6.82
N ALA A 30 -18.84 2.43 6.79
CA ALA A 30 -19.06 1.57 5.63
C ALA A 30 -20.15 2.16 4.73
N ASN A 31 -20.10 1.84 3.43
CA ASN A 31 -21.15 2.22 2.49
C ASN A 31 -22.54 1.76 2.96
N PRO A 32 -23.62 2.49 2.63
CA PRO A 32 -24.98 2.05 2.94
C PRO A 32 -25.22 0.61 2.48
N GLY A 33 -25.80 -0.22 3.36
CA GLY A 33 -26.05 -1.64 3.07
C GLY A 33 -24.84 -2.57 3.28
N MET A 34 -23.65 -2.05 3.58
CA MET A 34 -22.49 -2.87 3.90
C MET A 34 -22.57 -3.41 5.34
N LEU A 35 -22.59 -4.74 5.48
CA LEU A 35 -22.66 -5.41 6.76
C LEU A 35 -21.28 -5.50 7.43
N LEU A 36 -21.23 -5.04 8.67
CA LEU A 36 -20.10 -5.23 9.57
C LEU A 36 -20.37 -6.43 10.48
N HIS A 37 -19.45 -7.40 10.51
CA HIS A 37 -19.60 -8.61 11.30
C HIS A 37 -19.47 -8.31 12.80
N ALA A 38 -20.59 -8.41 13.54
CA ALA A 38 -20.70 -7.95 14.93
C ALA A 38 -19.63 -8.49 15.89
N VAL A 39 -19.24 -9.76 15.77
CA VAL A 39 -18.20 -10.37 16.62
C VAL A 39 -16.80 -9.98 16.17
N HIS A 40 -16.47 -10.21 14.90
CA HIS A 40 -15.13 -9.92 14.38
C HIS A 40 -14.77 -8.44 14.46
N ALA A 41 -15.71 -7.52 14.25
CA ALA A 41 -15.45 -6.09 14.31
C ALA A 41 -15.04 -5.56 15.70
N ARG A 42 -15.28 -6.32 16.77
CA ARG A 42 -14.85 -5.97 18.13
C ARG A 42 -13.36 -6.24 18.37
N THR A 43 -12.70 -6.99 17.49
CA THR A 43 -11.31 -7.42 17.65
C THR A 43 -10.56 -7.30 16.35
N TRP A 44 -9.24 -7.21 16.42
CA TRP A 44 -8.39 -7.37 15.24
C TRP A 44 -7.32 -8.42 15.53
N LEU A 45 -6.92 -9.12 14.48
CA LEU A 45 -5.85 -10.09 14.53
C LEU A 45 -4.54 -9.42 14.17
N TYR A 46 -3.51 -9.74 14.94
CA TYR A 46 -2.12 -9.51 14.60
C TYR A 46 -1.41 -10.88 14.67
N PRO A 47 -0.44 -11.17 13.78
CA PRO A 47 0.22 -12.47 13.76
C PRO A 47 0.91 -12.80 15.09
N LYS A 48 0.75 -14.03 15.57
CA LYS A 48 1.31 -14.49 16.86
C LYS A 48 2.70 -15.10 16.72
N ASP A 49 3.01 -15.67 15.55
CA ASP A 49 4.24 -16.44 15.31
C ASP A 49 5.44 -15.56 14.96
N MET A 50 5.36 -14.25 15.20
CA MET A 50 6.41 -13.31 14.89
C MET A 50 6.59 -12.27 16.00
N PRO A 51 7.83 -11.83 16.27
CA PRO A 51 8.08 -10.81 17.27
C PRO A 51 7.35 -9.52 16.89
N VAL A 52 6.56 -9.00 17.82
CA VAL A 52 5.79 -7.77 17.61
C VAL A 52 6.74 -6.58 17.63
N ARG A 53 6.94 -5.96 16.47
CA ARG A 53 7.67 -4.69 16.38
C ARG A 53 6.70 -3.55 16.70
N ARG A 54 6.99 -2.77 17.74
CA ARG A 54 6.07 -1.72 18.26
C ARG A 54 5.64 -0.73 17.18
N TYR A 55 6.56 -0.27 16.35
CA TYR A 55 6.24 0.64 15.24
C TYR A 55 5.24 0.02 14.25
N GLN A 56 5.41 -1.25 13.88
CA GLN A 56 4.48 -1.94 12.96
C GLN A 56 3.10 -2.07 13.59
N TYR A 57 3.02 -2.41 14.87
CA TYR A 57 1.75 -2.53 15.59
C TYR A 57 1.01 -1.18 15.64
N ALA A 58 1.71 -0.10 15.96
CA ALA A 58 1.14 1.26 15.96
C ALA A 58 0.65 1.68 14.57
N MET A 59 1.47 1.45 13.53
CA MET A 59 1.12 1.73 12.13
C MET A 59 -0.12 0.95 11.67
N VAL A 60 -0.21 -0.34 12.02
CA VAL A 60 -1.40 -1.16 11.73
C VAL A 60 -2.62 -0.60 12.44
N ARG A 61 -2.51 -0.27 13.73
CA ARG A 61 -3.62 0.32 14.50
C ARG A 61 -4.12 1.61 13.83
N SER A 62 -3.22 2.51 13.44
CA SER A 62 -3.61 3.73 12.71
C SER A 62 -4.32 3.37 11.39
N ALA A 63 -3.74 2.47 10.59
CA ALA A 63 -4.29 2.08 9.29
C ALA A 63 -5.66 1.37 9.36
N LEU A 64 -5.99 0.72 10.48
CA LEU A 64 -7.31 0.14 10.71
C LEU A 64 -8.38 1.21 10.91
N PHE A 65 -8.07 2.30 11.63
CA PHE A 65 -9.07 3.29 12.06
C PHE A 65 -9.03 4.61 11.30
N HIS A 66 -7.96 4.89 10.56
CA HIS A 66 -7.75 6.13 9.84
C HIS A 66 -7.22 5.88 8.43
N ASN A 67 -7.54 6.78 7.50
CA ASN A 67 -6.86 6.78 6.21
C ASN A 67 -5.42 7.18 6.48
N THR A 68 -4.49 6.28 6.22
CA THR A 68 -3.13 6.39 6.74
C THR A 68 -2.12 6.32 5.61
N LEU A 69 -1.21 7.29 5.58
CA LEU A 69 0.02 7.23 4.80
C LEU A 69 1.11 6.60 5.68
N VAL A 70 1.53 5.39 5.35
CA VAL A 70 2.61 4.67 6.04
C VAL A 70 3.91 4.86 5.26
N CYS A 71 4.85 5.55 5.88
CA CYS A 71 6.18 5.80 5.37
C CYS A 71 7.22 5.04 6.19
N LEU A 72 7.78 3.99 5.60
CA LEU A 72 8.69 3.09 6.29
C LEU A 72 9.73 2.56 5.31
N PRO A 73 11.05 2.58 5.64
CA PRO A 73 12.10 2.08 4.77
C PRO A 73 11.88 0.64 4.28
N THR A 74 12.56 0.29 3.20
CA THR A 74 12.43 -1.03 2.58
C THR A 74 12.98 -2.12 3.49
N GLY A 75 12.34 -3.29 3.53
CA GLY A 75 12.72 -4.39 4.41
C GLY A 75 12.16 -4.31 5.85
N LEU A 76 11.59 -3.18 6.25
CA LEU A 76 11.07 -3.00 7.62
C LEU A 76 9.61 -3.43 7.82
N GLY A 77 8.95 -3.96 6.79
CA GLY A 77 7.67 -4.67 6.93
C GLY A 77 6.41 -3.96 6.43
N LYS A 78 6.50 -3.05 5.45
CA LYS A 78 5.32 -2.46 4.76
C LYS A 78 4.31 -3.53 4.31
N THR A 79 4.79 -4.62 3.70
CA THR A 79 3.94 -5.76 3.29
C THR A 79 3.23 -6.43 4.46
N LEU A 80 3.86 -6.52 5.64
CA LEU A 80 3.20 -7.07 6.83
C LEU A 80 2.05 -6.17 7.26
N ILE A 81 2.28 -4.86 7.35
CA ILE A 81 1.27 -3.88 7.73
C ILE A 81 0.05 -4.02 6.81
N ALA A 82 0.28 -4.05 5.50
CA ALA A 82 -0.77 -4.26 4.50
C ALA A 82 -1.55 -5.56 4.71
N ALA A 83 -0.83 -6.68 4.85
CA ALA A 83 -1.42 -8.01 5.02
C ALA A 83 -2.33 -8.08 6.27
N VAL A 84 -1.90 -7.49 7.39
CA VAL A 84 -2.68 -7.46 8.63
C VAL A 84 -3.94 -6.60 8.48
N VAL A 85 -3.83 -5.42 7.85
CA VAL A 85 -5.00 -4.56 7.61
C VAL A 85 -5.99 -5.24 6.68
N MET A 86 -5.52 -5.86 5.58
CA MET A 86 -6.34 -6.60 4.64
C MET A 86 -7.06 -7.78 5.31
N LEU A 87 -6.36 -8.57 6.13
CA LEU A 87 -6.96 -9.69 6.85
C LEU A 87 -8.11 -9.25 7.78
N ASN A 88 -7.92 -8.14 8.49
CA ASN A 88 -8.95 -7.65 9.40
C ASN A 88 -10.16 -7.09 8.65
N TYR A 89 -9.96 -6.30 7.59
CA TYR A 89 -11.06 -5.85 6.74
C TYR A 89 -11.80 -7.03 6.08
N TYR A 90 -11.09 -8.09 5.71
CA TYR A 90 -11.71 -9.31 5.16
C TYR A 90 -12.62 -9.99 6.19
N ARG A 91 -12.21 -10.05 7.46
CA ARG A 91 -13.01 -10.61 8.56
C ARG A 91 -14.16 -9.70 8.97
N TRP A 92 -13.94 -8.40 8.98
CA TRP A 92 -14.92 -7.41 9.42
C TRP A 92 -16.06 -7.23 8.43
N PHE A 93 -15.79 -7.36 7.14
CA PHE A 93 -16.78 -7.12 6.08
C PHE A 93 -16.95 -8.35 5.17
N PRO A 94 -17.75 -9.37 5.56
CA PRO A 94 -17.96 -10.59 4.78
C PRO A 94 -18.42 -10.37 3.33
N GLY A 95 -19.14 -9.27 3.04
CA GLY A 95 -19.53 -8.88 1.68
C GLY A 95 -18.61 -7.84 1.02
N GLY A 96 -17.62 -7.33 1.75
CA GLY A 96 -16.71 -6.29 1.31
C GLY A 96 -15.64 -6.80 0.34
N LYS A 97 -15.20 -5.89 -0.53
CA LYS A 97 -14.16 -6.07 -1.53
C LYS A 97 -12.93 -5.25 -1.14
N ILE A 98 -11.76 -5.85 -1.25
CA ILE A 98 -10.47 -5.30 -0.84
C ILE A 98 -9.55 -5.26 -2.04
N VAL A 99 -8.91 -4.11 -2.28
CA VAL A 99 -8.00 -3.94 -3.41
C VAL A 99 -6.61 -3.58 -2.91
N PHE A 100 -5.60 -4.22 -3.48
CA PHE A 100 -4.22 -3.85 -3.35
C PHE A 100 -3.69 -3.46 -4.73
N VAL A 101 -3.24 -2.21 -4.87
CA VAL A 101 -2.62 -1.72 -6.11
C VAL A 101 -1.11 -1.56 -5.96
N ALA A 102 -0.37 -2.01 -6.96
CA ALA A 102 1.08 -1.82 -7.06
C ALA A 102 1.46 -1.36 -8.49
N PRO A 103 2.58 -0.63 -8.65
CA PRO A 103 2.84 0.09 -9.90
C PRO A 103 3.17 -0.81 -11.09
N THR A 104 3.66 -2.04 -10.86
CA THR A 104 4.04 -2.96 -11.93
C THR A 104 3.48 -4.36 -11.70
N LYS A 105 3.25 -5.11 -12.78
CA LYS A 105 2.74 -6.48 -12.72
C LYS A 105 3.59 -7.42 -11.85
N PRO A 106 4.94 -7.41 -11.91
CA PRO A 106 5.76 -8.23 -11.02
C PRO A 106 5.58 -7.89 -9.55
N LEU A 107 5.45 -6.60 -9.20
CA LEU A 107 5.19 -6.19 -7.81
C LEU A 107 3.81 -6.63 -7.35
N VAL A 108 2.79 -6.56 -8.22
CA VAL A 108 1.45 -7.09 -7.93
C VAL A 108 1.52 -8.59 -7.62
N GLU A 109 2.23 -9.37 -8.43
CA GLU A 109 2.42 -10.82 -8.21
C GLU A 109 3.16 -11.13 -6.91
N GLN A 110 4.23 -10.38 -6.64
CA GLN A 110 5.03 -10.51 -5.42
C GLN A 110 4.18 -10.23 -4.17
N GLN A 111 3.42 -9.14 -4.16
CA GLN A 111 2.58 -8.77 -3.01
C GLN A 111 1.41 -9.73 -2.84
N MET A 112 0.82 -10.23 -3.93
CA MET A 112 -0.20 -11.28 -3.87
C MET A 112 0.34 -12.56 -3.24
N LYS A 113 1.53 -13.02 -3.68
CA LYS A 113 2.19 -14.21 -3.11
C LYS A 113 2.46 -14.01 -1.62
N ALA A 114 3.04 -12.88 -1.24
CA ALA A 114 3.31 -12.56 0.16
C ALA A 114 2.03 -12.51 1.01
N CYS A 115 0.91 -11.98 0.47
CA CYS A 115 -0.37 -11.97 1.15
C CYS A 115 -0.93 -13.39 1.38
N LYS A 116 -0.84 -14.27 0.37
CA LYS A 116 -1.24 -15.69 0.49
C LYS A 116 -0.42 -16.48 1.51
N GLU A 117 0.84 -16.09 1.72
CA GLU A 117 1.73 -16.74 2.68
C GLU A 117 1.56 -16.19 4.11
N LYS A 118 1.35 -14.87 4.25
CA LYS A 118 1.30 -14.17 5.54
C LYS A 118 -0.08 -14.12 6.18
N THR A 119 -1.14 -14.41 5.43
CA THR A 119 -2.53 -14.32 5.92
C THR A 119 -3.25 -15.65 5.78
N CYS A 120 -4.27 -15.84 6.61
CA CYS A 120 -5.19 -16.99 6.52
C CYS A 120 -6.41 -16.70 5.61
N ILE A 121 -6.31 -15.71 4.70
CA ILE A 121 -7.37 -15.45 3.72
C ILE A 121 -7.42 -16.64 2.74
N PRO A 122 -8.61 -17.24 2.50
CA PRO A 122 -8.75 -18.33 1.55
C PRO A 122 -8.17 -17.97 0.18
N LYS A 123 -7.29 -18.82 -0.36
CA LYS A 123 -6.65 -18.58 -1.68
C LYS A 123 -7.69 -18.45 -2.80
N ALA A 124 -8.84 -19.10 -2.66
CA ALA A 124 -9.96 -18.99 -3.57
C ALA A 124 -10.54 -17.57 -3.63
N ASP A 125 -10.43 -16.76 -2.58
CA ASP A 125 -10.96 -15.40 -2.55
C ASP A 125 -9.97 -14.34 -3.07
N ILE A 126 -8.72 -14.74 -3.31
CA ILE A 126 -7.63 -13.87 -3.76
C ILE A 126 -7.41 -14.06 -5.26
N VAL A 127 -7.45 -12.95 -6.01
CA VAL A 127 -7.19 -12.94 -7.44
C VAL A 127 -6.30 -11.78 -7.84
N GLN A 128 -5.49 -12.00 -8.87
CA GLN A 128 -4.81 -10.92 -9.58
C GLN A 128 -5.63 -10.54 -10.81
N LEU A 129 -6.03 -9.27 -10.90
CA LEU A 129 -6.66 -8.77 -12.13
C LEU A 129 -5.55 -8.41 -13.13
N THR A 130 -5.68 -8.94 -14.34
CA THR A 130 -4.79 -8.64 -15.46
C THR A 130 -5.55 -7.91 -16.55
N ALA A 131 -4.84 -7.15 -17.39
CA ALA A 131 -5.40 -6.70 -18.65
C ALA A 131 -5.82 -7.93 -19.48
N ALA A 132 -7.06 -7.94 -19.97
CA ALA A 132 -7.55 -9.03 -20.79
C ALA A 132 -6.76 -9.09 -22.11
N ARG A 133 -6.28 -10.26 -22.52
CA ARG A 133 -5.81 -10.46 -23.90
C ARG A 133 -7.02 -10.31 -24.82
N GLY A 134 -6.99 -9.34 -25.74
CA GLY A 134 -8.06 -9.13 -26.72
C GLY A 134 -9.21 -8.21 -26.27
N GLY A 135 -9.10 -7.51 -25.13
CA GLY A 135 -10.01 -6.40 -24.79
C GLY A 135 -11.37 -6.77 -24.19
N SER A 136 -11.72 -8.05 -24.03
CA SER A 136 -12.99 -8.42 -23.38
C SER A 136 -12.94 -8.20 -21.87
N THR A 137 -13.95 -7.50 -21.33
CA THR A 137 -14.05 -7.17 -19.90
C THR A 137 -14.84 -8.19 -19.09
N ASP A 138 -15.52 -9.12 -19.75
CA ASP A 138 -16.47 -10.07 -19.16
C ASP A 138 -15.82 -10.96 -18.08
N GLY A 139 -14.56 -11.35 -18.29
CA GLY A 139 -13.81 -12.11 -17.29
C GLY A 139 -13.57 -11.33 -15.99
N ARG A 140 -13.37 -10.01 -16.05
CA ARG A 140 -13.14 -9.21 -14.84
C ARG A 140 -14.41 -9.00 -14.04
N ALA A 141 -15.56 -8.82 -14.70
CA ALA A 141 -16.85 -8.75 -14.01
C ALA A 141 -17.13 -10.04 -13.21
N ALA A 142 -16.83 -11.20 -13.79
CA ALA A 142 -16.95 -12.49 -13.11
C ALA A 142 -16.00 -12.61 -11.90
N GLU A 143 -14.74 -12.18 -12.03
CA GLU A 143 -13.80 -12.17 -10.89
C GLU A 143 -14.26 -11.22 -9.77
N TRP A 144 -14.74 -10.01 -10.12
CA TRP A 144 -15.31 -9.08 -9.14
C TRP A 144 -16.51 -9.66 -8.40
N ALA A 145 -17.35 -10.44 -9.08
CA ALA A 145 -18.46 -11.14 -8.46
C ALA A 145 -18.00 -12.26 -7.52
N ALA A 146 -17.10 -13.13 -7.99
CA ALA A 146 -16.69 -14.36 -7.32
C ALA A 146 -15.67 -14.16 -6.18
N ARG A 147 -14.84 -13.13 -6.23
CA ARG A 147 -13.66 -12.94 -5.34
C ARG A 147 -13.84 -11.79 -4.37
N ARG A 148 -12.95 -11.67 -3.39
CA ARG A 148 -13.03 -10.61 -2.37
C ARG A 148 -11.77 -9.78 -2.22
N VAL A 149 -10.63 -10.33 -2.61
CA VAL A 149 -9.32 -9.67 -2.49
C VAL A 149 -8.65 -9.60 -3.86
N PHE A 150 -8.40 -8.39 -4.33
CA PHE A 150 -7.95 -8.10 -5.69
C PHE A 150 -6.57 -7.46 -5.66
N PHE A 151 -5.66 -8.01 -6.45
CA PHE A 151 -4.33 -7.46 -6.69
C PHE A 151 -4.25 -6.97 -8.13
N CYS A 152 -3.97 -5.69 -8.37
CA CYS A 152 -3.94 -5.15 -9.72
C CYS A 152 -3.03 -3.92 -9.85
N THR A 153 -2.82 -3.44 -11.07
CA THR A 153 -2.19 -2.13 -11.27
C THR A 153 -3.21 -1.01 -11.09
N PRO A 154 -2.79 0.21 -10.71
CA PRO A 154 -3.71 1.34 -10.57
C PRO A 154 -4.58 1.59 -11.81
N GLN A 155 -4.03 1.39 -13.01
CA GLN A 155 -4.76 1.56 -14.27
C GLN A 155 -5.92 0.56 -14.41
N ILE A 156 -5.78 -0.67 -13.92
CA ILE A 156 -6.88 -1.65 -13.97
C ILE A 156 -8.00 -1.21 -13.04
N LEU A 157 -7.66 -0.75 -11.83
CA LEU A 157 -8.66 -0.26 -10.87
C LEU A 157 -9.41 0.96 -11.42
N GLU A 158 -8.68 1.96 -11.94
CA GLU A 158 -9.25 3.14 -12.59
C GLU A 158 -10.21 2.75 -13.72
N ASN A 159 -9.74 1.95 -14.68
CA ASN A 159 -10.56 1.53 -15.82
C ASN A 159 -11.81 0.75 -15.39
N ASP A 160 -11.71 -0.14 -14.40
CA ASP A 160 -12.86 -0.93 -13.95
C ASP A 160 -13.86 -0.08 -13.16
N ILE A 161 -13.40 0.96 -12.45
CA ILE A 161 -14.25 1.97 -11.79
C ILE A 161 -15.00 2.81 -12.83
N GLU A 162 -14.31 3.28 -13.86
CA GLU A 162 -14.89 4.12 -14.93
C GLU A 162 -15.90 3.34 -15.77
N LYS A 163 -15.60 2.07 -16.09
CA LYS A 163 -16.48 1.20 -16.87
C LYS A 163 -17.64 0.58 -16.07
N GLY A 164 -17.72 0.86 -14.76
CA GLY A 164 -18.75 0.29 -13.89
C GLY A 164 -18.63 -1.22 -13.66
N ILE A 165 -17.47 -1.82 -13.93
CA ILE A 165 -17.18 -3.24 -13.71
C ILE A 165 -16.89 -3.49 -12.23
N CYS A 166 -16.18 -2.57 -11.59
CA CYS A 166 -15.85 -2.63 -10.17
C CYS A 166 -17.10 -2.28 -9.33
N PRO A 167 -17.54 -3.13 -8.39
CA PRO A 167 -18.63 -2.82 -7.46
C PRO A 167 -18.15 -1.85 -6.37
N LYS A 168 -18.12 -0.56 -6.70
CA LYS A 168 -17.58 0.52 -5.84
C LYS A 168 -18.27 0.60 -4.48
N ASP A 169 -19.57 0.36 -4.45
CA ASP A 169 -20.40 0.27 -3.25
C ASP A 169 -19.93 -0.83 -2.28
N LYS A 170 -19.28 -1.87 -2.82
CA LYS A 170 -18.75 -2.98 -2.01
C LYS A 170 -17.29 -2.82 -1.61
N LEU A 171 -16.58 -1.80 -2.10
CA LEU A 171 -15.21 -1.55 -1.70
C LEU A 171 -15.14 -1.10 -0.24
N VAL A 172 -14.32 -1.77 0.56
CA VAL A 172 -14.12 -1.43 1.99
C VAL A 172 -12.70 -0.99 2.30
N LEU A 173 -11.72 -1.42 1.49
CA LEU A 173 -10.30 -1.10 1.67
C LEU A 173 -9.59 -1.04 0.31
N VAL A 174 -8.80 0.01 0.11
CA VAL A 174 -7.83 0.15 -0.97
C VAL A 174 -6.45 0.43 -0.37
N VAL A 175 -5.51 -0.46 -0.66
CA VAL A 175 -4.10 -0.30 -0.32
C VAL A 175 -3.34 0.14 -1.57
N VAL A 176 -2.60 1.24 -1.48
CA VAL A 176 -1.80 1.80 -2.58
C VAL A 176 -0.32 1.64 -2.26
N ASP A 177 0.34 0.67 -2.89
CA ASP A 177 1.78 0.49 -2.81
C ASP A 177 2.52 1.50 -3.69
N GLU A 178 3.70 1.93 -3.26
CA GLU A 178 4.47 3.02 -3.86
C GLU A 178 3.64 4.31 -4.04
N CYS A 179 2.90 4.68 -3.00
CA CYS A 179 1.94 5.77 -3.06
C CYS A 179 2.56 7.16 -3.26
N HIS A 180 3.89 7.29 -3.18
CA HIS A 180 4.59 8.51 -3.61
C HIS A 180 4.34 8.86 -5.09
N ARG A 181 3.87 7.89 -5.89
CA ARG A 181 3.44 8.08 -7.29
C ARG A 181 2.03 8.64 -7.44
N ALA A 182 1.28 8.77 -6.35
CA ALA A 182 -0.09 9.31 -6.34
C ALA A 182 -0.09 10.84 -6.38
N THR A 183 0.58 11.41 -7.38
CA THR A 183 0.66 12.84 -7.68
C THR A 183 0.09 13.13 -9.08
N GLY A 184 -0.28 14.39 -9.33
CA GLY A 184 -0.82 14.83 -10.61
C GLY A 184 -2.10 14.10 -11.02
N LYS A 185 -2.18 13.75 -12.31
CA LYS A 185 -3.32 13.06 -12.93
C LYS A 185 -3.01 11.58 -13.20
N ASN A 186 -2.32 10.92 -12.28
CA ASN A 186 -1.99 9.51 -12.42
C ASN A 186 -3.17 8.61 -12.02
N ALA A 187 -3.24 7.41 -12.60
CA ALA A 187 -4.27 6.40 -12.37
C ALA A 187 -4.72 6.17 -10.90
N PRO A 188 -3.82 6.05 -9.89
CA PRO A 188 -4.26 5.88 -8.51
C PRO A 188 -5.01 7.11 -7.99
N VAL A 189 -4.64 8.32 -8.43
CA VAL A 189 -5.30 9.56 -8.04
C VAL A 189 -6.71 9.61 -8.63
N ALA A 190 -6.85 9.31 -9.91
CA ALA A 190 -8.15 9.29 -10.60
C ALA A 190 -9.13 8.31 -9.95
N ALA A 191 -8.70 7.07 -9.71
CA ALA A 191 -9.52 6.06 -9.04
C ALA A 191 -10.03 6.54 -7.66
N LEU A 192 -9.14 7.09 -6.83
CA LEU A 192 -9.49 7.59 -5.49
C LEU A 192 -10.39 8.84 -5.54
N GLN A 193 -10.16 9.74 -6.49
CA GLN A 193 -11.00 10.92 -6.71
C GLN A 193 -12.43 10.51 -7.10
N THR A 194 -12.60 9.53 -8.00
CA THR A 194 -13.91 9.02 -8.39
C THR A 194 -14.65 8.40 -7.20
N LEU A 195 -13.98 7.56 -6.41
CA LEU A 195 -14.58 7.00 -5.18
C LEU A 195 -15.03 8.09 -4.21
N ARG A 196 -14.22 9.14 -4.04
CA ARG A 196 -14.55 10.28 -3.17
C ARG A 196 -15.71 11.11 -3.70
N ALA A 197 -15.72 11.40 -5.01
CA ALA A 197 -16.78 12.16 -5.67
C ALA A 197 -18.14 11.44 -5.55
N GLU A 198 -18.12 10.11 -5.67
CA GLU A 198 -19.30 9.24 -5.49
C GLU A 198 -19.60 8.91 -4.02
N ARG A 199 -18.94 9.59 -3.07
CA ARG A 199 -19.14 9.45 -1.61
C ARG A 199 -18.99 8.02 -1.09
N GLN A 200 -18.16 7.22 -1.76
CA GLN A 200 -17.83 5.86 -1.33
C GLN A 200 -16.97 5.91 -0.07
N ARG A 201 -17.40 5.20 0.97
CA ARG A 201 -16.71 5.14 2.25
C ARG A 201 -15.75 3.95 2.26
N VAL A 202 -14.55 4.21 1.74
CA VAL A 202 -13.49 3.22 1.58
C VAL A 202 -12.30 3.58 2.46
N ARG A 203 -11.73 2.62 3.18
CA ARG A 203 -10.46 2.81 3.89
C ARG A 203 -9.32 2.91 2.89
N ILE A 204 -8.51 3.96 2.99
CA ILE A 204 -7.32 4.14 2.15
C ILE A 204 -6.06 3.98 2.98
N VAL A 205 -5.15 3.11 2.54
CA VAL A 205 -3.82 2.95 3.13
C VAL A 205 -2.77 3.15 2.05
N GLY A 206 -1.96 4.19 2.16
CA GLY A 206 -0.81 4.41 1.30
C GLY A 206 0.44 3.81 1.91
N LEU A 207 1.25 3.10 1.12
CA LEU A 207 2.53 2.55 1.54
C LEU A 207 3.63 3.18 0.67
N SER A 208 4.68 3.69 1.31
CA SER A 208 5.88 4.13 0.58
C SER A 208 7.12 4.04 1.45
N ALA A 209 8.30 3.88 0.84
CA ALA A 209 9.57 4.09 1.54
C ALA A 209 9.82 5.57 1.80
N THR A 210 9.46 6.42 0.84
CA THR A 210 9.62 7.87 0.89
C THR A 210 8.30 8.54 0.51
N PRO A 211 7.82 9.55 1.26
CA PRO A 211 6.53 10.18 0.96
C PRO A 211 6.56 11.08 -0.29
N GLY A 212 7.73 11.57 -0.71
CA GLY A 212 7.92 12.49 -1.83
C GLY A 212 9.31 13.13 -1.79
N SER A 213 9.70 13.86 -2.84
CA SER A 213 11.00 14.54 -2.94
C SER A 213 10.99 16.01 -2.46
N SER A 214 9.81 16.56 -2.18
CA SER A 214 9.60 17.93 -1.67
C SER A 214 8.36 17.98 -0.77
N ASP A 215 8.28 18.98 0.10
CA ASP A 215 7.12 19.20 0.96
C ASP A 215 5.82 19.32 0.15
N THR A 216 5.88 19.99 -1.00
CA THR A 216 4.73 20.13 -1.91
C THR A 216 4.27 18.79 -2.46
N ALA A 217 5.20 17.91 -2.83
CA ALA A 217 4.87 16.57 -3.31
C ALA A 217 4.28 15.71 -2.19
N VAL A 218 4.82 15.80 -0.96
CA VAL A 218 4.28 15.07 0.20
C VAL A 218 2.85 15.51 0.52
N GLN A 219 2.60 16.83 0.55
CA GLN A 219 1.25 17.37 0.79
C GLN A 219 0.27 16.96 -0.29
N GLU A 220 0.71 16.93 -1.56
CA GLU A 220 -0.10 16.44 -2.66
C GLU A 220 -0.49 14.97 -2.48
N VAL A 221 0.45 14.09 -2.11
CA VAL A 221 0.18 12.67 -1.84
C VAL A 221 -0.83 12.52 -0.70
N ILE A 222 -0.64 13.25 0.42
CA ILE A 222 -1.56 13.23 1.57
C ILE A 222 -2.98 13.60 1.14
N ARG A 223 -3.12 14.70 0.37
CA ARG A 223 -4.41 15.17 -0.13
C ARG A 223 -5.07 14.19 -1.10
N ASN A 224 -4.29 13.62 -2.02
CA ASN A 224 -4.78 12.70 -3.02
C ASN A 224 -5.26 11.39 -2.38
N LEU A 225 -4.49 10.83 -1.44
CA LEU A 225 -4.91 9.67 -0.64
C LEU A 225 -6.09 10.01 0.29
N GLY A 226 -6.24 11.27 0.69
CA GLY A 226 -7.18 11.65 1.74
C GLY A 226 -6.74 11.07 3.09
N ALA A 227 -5.42 11.05 3.32
CA ALA A 227 -4.84 10.54 4.55
C ALA A 227 -5.09 11.54 5.69
N SER A 228 -5.70 11.06 6.78
CA SER A 228 -5.88 11.83 8.01
C SER A 228 -4.79 11.55 9.04
N ARG A 229 -3.99 10.51 8.83
CA ARG A 229 -2.80 10.17 9.63
C ARG A 229 -1.61 9.92 8.71
N VAL A 230 -0.45 10.40 9.14
CA VAL A 230 0.84 10.07 8.54
C VAL A 230 1.64 9.35 9.60
N GLU A 231 2.00 8.11 9.31
CA GLU A 231 2.86 7.29 10.15
C GLU A 231 4.22 7.17 9.46
N PHE A 232 5.20 7.92 9.96
CA PHE A 232 6.55 7.95 9.41
C PHE A 232 7.53 7.33 10.42
N ARG A 233 8.46 6.53 9.90
CA ARG A 233 9.70 6.16 10.60
C ARG A 233 10.89 6.19 9.66
N SER A 234 12.03 6.68 10.12
CA SER A 234 13.33 6.59 9.49
C SER A 234 14.11 5.36 10.01
N GLU A 235 15.27 5.08 9.42
CA GLU A 235 16.18 4.04 9.93
C GLU A 235 16.88 4.45 11.24
N GLU A 236 16.79 5.73 11.61
CA GLU A 236 17.43 6.32 12.80
C GLU A 236 16.52 6.29 14.04
N ASP A 237 15.20 6.12 13.86
CA ASP A 237 14.26 6.05 14.97
C ASP A 237 14.61 4.92 15.95
N GLU A 238 14.51 5.18 17.25
CA GLU A 238 14.90 4.23 18.31
C GLU A 238 14.17 2.88 18.19
N ASP A 239 12.90 2.90 17.82
CA ASP A 239 12.07 1.69 17.68
C ASP A 239 12.28 0.94 16.36
N VAL A 240 13.03 1.53 15.42
CA VAL A 240 13.33 0.96 14.09
C VAL A 240 14.80 0.56 13.93
N SER A 241 15.72 1.38 14.42
CA SER A 241 17.18 1.22 14.25
C SER A 241 17.69 -0.15 14.70
N VAL A 242 17.06 -0.77 15.70
CA VAL A 242 17.36 -2.13 16.18
C VAL A 242 17.08 -3.23 15.15
N TYR A 243 16.30 -2.94 14.12
CA TYR A 243 15.98 -3.84 13.00
C TYR A 243 16.69 -3.45 11.70
N CYS A 244 17.45 -2.35 11.70
CA CYS A 244 18.22 -1.91 10.55
C CYS A 244 19.62 -2.52 10.60
N HIS A 245 20.01 -3.17 9.51
CA HIS A 245 21.40 -3.59 9.33
C HIS A 245 22.20 -2.40 8.80
N ARG A 246 23.21 -1.95 9.55
CA ARG A 246 24.14 -0.92 9.06
C ARG A 246 24.85 -1.47 7.82
N LYS A 247 24.70 -0.80 6.69
CA LYS A 247 25.55 -1.02 5.53
C LYS A 247 26.85 -0.25 5.77
N GLN A 248 27.97 -0.95 5.76
CA GLN A 248 29.27 -0.31 5.60
C GLN A 248 29.39 0.08 4.12
N VAL A 249 29.46 1.37 3.85
CA VAL A 249 29.66 1.89 2.49
C VAL A 249 31.11 2.30 2.38
N ASP A 250 31.90 1.47 1.72
CA ASP A 250 33.28 1.82 1.37
C ASP A 250 33.24 2.53 0.01
N VAL A 251 33.38 3.86 0.04
CA VAL A 251 33.44 4.67 -1.18
C VAL A 251 34.84 4.53 -1.77
N LEU A 252 34.93 3.84 -2.91
CA LEU A 252 36.14 3.77 -3.72
C LEU A 252 36.04 4.84 -4.81
N GLU A 253 36.72 5.97 -4.60
CA GLU A 253 36.90 6.97 -5.65
C GLU A 253 37.86 6.41 -6.69
N VAL A 254 37.38 6.24 -7.93
CA VAL A 254 38.16 5.75 -9.06
C VAL A 254 38.36 6.89 -10.02
N ASP A 255 39.60 7.35 -10.12
CA ASP A 255 39.96 8.34 -11.13
C ASP A 255 39.85 7.73 -12.54
N PRO A 256 39.29 8.47 -13.53
CA PRO A 256 39.31 8.03 -14.90
C PRO A 256 40.76 7.88 -15.37
N ASP A 257 41.08 6.73 -15.95
CA ASP A 257 42.41 6.44 -16.46
C ASP A 257 42.78 7.35 -17.66
N ASN A 258 44.04 7.30 -18.07
CA ASN A 258 44.55 8.08 -19.20
C ASN A 258 43.88 7.72 -20.54
N MET A 259 43.12 6.63 -20.61
CA MET A 259 42.35 6.22 -21.79
C MET A 259 40.94 6.80 -21.78
N LEU A 260 40.30 6.92 -20.61
CA LEU A 260 38.95 7.42 -20.42
C LEU A 260 38.90 8.96 -20.40
N LYS A 261 39.93 9.63 -19.88
CA LYS A 261 39.99 11.10 -19.84
C LYS A 261 39.81 11.74 -21.23
N PRO A 262 40.56 11.35 -22.29
CA PRO A 262 40.40 11.94 -23.61
C PRO A 262 39.02 11.67 -24.23
N VAL A 263 38.44 10.49 -23.95
CA VAL A 263 37.11 10.12 -24.44
C VAL A 263 36.03 10.97 -23.76
N ALA A 264 36.11 11.12 -22.44
CA ALA A 264 35.20 11.97 -21.67
C ALA A 264 35.28 13.43 -22.14
N GLU A 265 36.48 13.98 -22.29
CA GLU A 265 36.69 15.33 -22.82
C GLU A 265 36.14 15.49 -24.24
N GLY A 266 36.31 14.48 -25.11
CA GLY A 266 35.75 14.47 -26.46
C GLY A 266 34.23 14.49 -26.47
N VAL A 267 33.59 13.70 -25.60
CA VAL A 267 32.13 13.68 -25.45
C VAL A 267 31.62 15.02 -24.91
N VAL A 268 32.26 15.57 -23.88
CA VAL A 268 31.90 16.89 -23.32
C VAL A 268 32.04 17.99 -24.38
N ALA A 269 33.12 17.97 -25.17
CA ALA A 269 33.31 18.94 -26.26
C ALA A 269 32.20 18.85 -27.33
N LEU A 270 31.77 17.63 -27.67
CA LEU A 270 30.68 17.41 -28.63
C LEU A 270 29.34 17.90 -28.06
N LEU A 271 29.05 17.58 -26.80
CA LEU A 271 27.84 18.02 -26.11
C LEU A 271 27.79 19.54 -25.99
N ARG A 272 28.89 20.19 -25.62
CA ARG A 272 28.99 21.67 -25.57
C ARG A 272 28.64 22.31 -26.91
N ARG A 273 29.13 21.75 -28.03
CA ARG A 273 28.80 22.26 -29.37
C ARG A 273 27.31 22.18 -29.69
N VAL A 274 26.64 21.12 -29.27
CA VAL A 274 25.18 20.98 -29.42
C VAL A 274 24.47 21.96 -28.50
N ASN A 275 24.92 22.06 -27.26
CA ASN A 275 24.32 22.91 -26.24
C ASN A 275 24.42 24.39 -26.59
N ASP A 276 25.54 24.84 -27.13
CA ASP A 276 25.73 26.21 -27.64
C ASP A 276 24.72 26.57 -28.73
N LYS A 277 24.39 25.62 -29.63
CA LYS A 277 23.34 25.83 -30.63
C LYS A 277 21.98 25.97 -29.95
N LEU A 278 21.65 25.07 -29.03
CA LEU A 278 20.37 25.08 -28.34
C LEU A 278 20.19 26.35 -27.48
N LEU A 279 21.25 26.82 -26.83
CA LEU A 279 21.31 28.10 -26.10
C LEU A 279 21.07 29.30 -27.04
N ARG A 280 21.69 29.32 -28.23
CA ARG A 280 21.45 30.36 -29.24
C ARG A 280 19.99 30.38 -29.70
N TYR A 281 19.36 29.21 -29.85
CA TYR A 281 17.94 29.10 -30.18
C TYR A 281 17.01 29.26 -28.97
N ARG A 282 17.54 29.52 -27.76
CA ARG A 282 16.80 29.65 -26.50
C ARG A 282 15.94 28.43 -26.16
N LEU A 283 16.37 27.24 -26.58
CA LEU A 283 15.69 25.97 -26.31
C LEU A 283 16.11 25.34 -24.97
N VAL A 284 17.21 25.82 -24.37
CA VAL A 284 17.70 25.43 -23.03
C VAL A 284 18.22 26.67 -22.31
N THR A 285 18.27 26.62 -20.97
CA THR A 285 18.77 27.73 -20.14
C THR A 285 20.25 27.54 -19.77
N ARG A 286 20.94 28.60 -19.34
CA ARG A 286 22.34 28.51 -18.90
C ARG A 286 22.55 27.55 -17.73
N SER A 287 21.61 27.47 -16.79
CA SER A 287 21.66 26.52 -15.67
C SER A 287 21.57 25.07 -16.13
N ASP A 288 20.88 24.78 -17.24
CA ASP A 288 20.81 23.44 -17.81
C ASP A 288 22.11 23.07 -18.53
N ALA A 289 22.88 24.08 -18.99
CA ALA A 289 24.08 23.89 -19.77
C ALA A 289 25.37 23.73 -18.96
N GLU A 290 25.40 24.28 -17.75
CA GLU A 290 26.54 24.21 -16.82
C GLU A 290 26.63 22.86 -16.08
N ASN A 291 25.59 22.02 -16.17
CA ASN A 291 25.50 20.70 -15.55
C ASN A 291 25.94 19.54 -16.47
N VAL A 292 26.59 19.84 -17.61
CA VAL A 292 27.09 18.88 -18.62
C VAL A 292 28.61 19.00 -18.76
#